data_AF-A0A9N9EXE7-F1
#
_entry.id   AF-A0A9N9EXE7-F1
#
_cell.length_a   1.000
_cell.length_b   1.000
_cell.length_c   1.000
_cell.angle_alpha   90.00
_cell.angle_beta   90.00
_cell.angle_gamma   90.00
#
_symmetry.space_group_name_H-M   'P 1'
#
loop_
_entity.id
_entity.type
_entity.pdbx_description
1 polymer ?
#
loop_
_entity_poly.entity_id
_entity_poly.type
_entity_poly.pdbx_seq_one_letter_code
_entity_poly.pdbx_strand_id
1 'polypeptide(L)' 'MCGNELTNEQRDQIIGAYLAGSNAPKISAALSIACTTVYETIDHYKKTGFPYPKKRSGRSKALSSCDQ' A
#
# COMPACT_ATOMS: atom_id res chain seq x y z
N MET A 1 -10.59 -8.35 11.82
CA MET A 1 -10.42 -7.28 10.83
C MET A 1 -10.13 -7.94 9.49
N CYS A 2 -11.02 -7.78 8.51
CA CYS A 2 -10.86 -8.39 7.20
C CYS A 2 -9.79 -7.62 6.42
N GLY A 3 -8.70 -8.30 6.06
CA GLY A 3 -7.56 -7.73 5.34
C GLY A 3 -7.87 -7.46 3.87
N ASN A 4 -8.77 -6.52 3.60
CA ASN A 4 -8.99 -6.03 2.24
C ASN A 4 -7.86 -5.06 1.91
N GLU A 5 -7.03 -5.42 0.93
CA GLU A 5 -6.00 -4.52 0.43
C GLU A 5 -6.64 -3.26 -0.17
N LEU A 6 -6.04 -2.09 0.08
CA LEU A 6 -6.45 -0.85 -0.58
C LEU A 6 -6.32 -0.98 -2.09
N THR A 7 -7.33 -0.49 -2.82
CA THR A 7 -7.25 -0.41 -4.27
C THR A 7 -6.20 0.63 -4.70
N ASN A 8 -5.71 0.51 -5.93
CA ASN A 8 -4.75 1.47 -6.48
C ASN A 8 -5.31 2.89 -6.50
N GLU A 9 -6.60 3.04 -6.80
CA GLU A 9 -7.30 4.34 -6.80
C GLU A 9 -7.32 4.97 -5.40
N GLN A 10 -7.62 4.18 -4.37
CA GLN A 10 -7.60 4.68 -2.99
C GLN A 10 -6.19 5.12 -2.56
N ARG A 11 -5.15 4.37 -2.97
CA ARG A 11 -3.76 4.73 -2.68
C ARG A 11 -3.36 6.03 -3.38
N ASP A 12 -3.76 6.20 -4.65
CA ASP A 12 -3.52 7.44 -5.39
C ASP A 12 -4.23 8.64 -4.74
N GLN A 13 -5.48 8.48 -4.32
CA GLN A 13 -6.22 9.51 -3.59
C GLN A 13 -5.56 9.88 -2.26
N ILE A 14 -5.06 8.90 -1.49
CA ILE A 14 -4.34 9.15 -0.23
C ILE A 14 -3.07 9.97 -0.50
N ILE A 15 -2.27 9.58 -1.49
CA ILE A 15 -1.00 10.26 -1.78
C ILE A 15 -1.25 11.62 -2.43
N GLY A 16 -2.21 11.77 -3.31
CA GLY A 16 -2.63 13.05 -3.87
C GLY A 16 -3.07 14.03 -2.79
N ALA A 17 -3.89 13.59 -1.82
CA ALA A 17 -4.29 14.43 -0.70
C ALA A 17 -3.14 14.80 0.24
N TYR A 18 -2.19 13.88 0.46
CA TYR A 18 -0.97 14.14 1.22
C TYR A 18 -0.07 15.19 0.52
N LEU A 19 0.12 15.07 -0.79
CA LEU A 19 0.88 16.03 -1.60
C LEU A 19 0.21 17.42 -1.65
N ALA A 20 -1.12 17.46 -1.57
CA ALA A 20 -1.89 18.70 -1.42
C ALA A 20 -1.81 19.32 0.00
N GLY A 21 -1.07 18.71 0.94
CA GLY A 21 -0.88 19.21 2.30
C GLY A 21 -1.99 18.84 3.28
N SER A 22 -2.83 17.86 2.96
CA SER A 22 -3.87 17.38 3.89
C SER A 22 -3.28 16.46 4.96
N ASN A 23 -3.77 16.60 6.18
CA ASN A 23 -3.36 15.74 7.30
C ASN A 23 -4.04 14.36 7.22
N ALA A 24 -3.31 13.31 7.61
CA ALA A 24 -3.80 11.93 7.67
C ALA A 24 -5.21 11.72 8.30
N PRO A 25 -5.58 12.35 9.44
CA PRO A 25 -6.94 12.22 9.99
C PRO A 25 -8.03 12.80 9.07
N LYS A 26 -7.76 13.87 8.34
CA LYS A 26 -8.70 14.44 7.36
C LYS A 26 -8.87 13.49 6.17
N ILE A 27 -7.77 12.91 5.69
CA ILE A 27 -7.76 11.94 4.58
C ILE A 27 -8.54 10.67 4.97
N SER A 28 -8.31 10.18 6.19
CA SER A 28 -9.03 9.04 6.75
C SER A 28 -10.53 9.28 6.81
N ALA A 29 -10.97 10.43 7.33
CA ALA A 29 -12.38 10.78 7.41
C ALA A 29 -13.03 10.94 6.02
N ALA A 30 -12.30 11.51 5.05
CA ALA A 30 -12.81 11.73 3.69
C ALA A 30 -12.98 10.42 2.90
N LEU A 31 -12.05 9.47 3.06
CA LEU A 31 -12.04 8.22 2.30
C LEU A 31 -12.66 7.03 3.05
N SER A 32 -13.07 7.24 4.32
CA SER A 32 -13.54 6.17 5.22
C SER A 32 -12.54 5.00 5.33
N ILE A 33 -11.24 5.34 5.37
CA ILE A 33 -10.13 4.39 5.50
C ILE A 33 -9.57 4.52 6.92
N ALA A 34 -9.13 3.42 7.52
CA ALA A 34 -8.49 3.45 8.84
C ALA A 34 -7.28 4.39 8.86
N CYS A 35 -7.18 5.25 9.88
CA CYS A 35 -6.07 6.17 10.07
C CYS A 35 -4.71 5.47 9.99
N THR A 36 -4.59 4.28 10.60
CA THR A 36 -3.36 3.47 10.58
C THR A 36 -2.91 3.18 9.15
N THR A 37 -3.82 2.74 8.28
CA THR A 37 -3.53 2.43 6.88
C THR A 37 -3.13 3.67 6.08
N VAL A 38 -3.73 4.82 6.37
CA VAL A 38 -3.33 6.10 5.77
C VAL A 38 -1.89 6.44 6.17
N TYR A 39 -1.55 6.34 7.45
CA TYR A 39 -0.19 6.57 7.94
C TYR A 39 0.83 5.61 7.33
N GLU A 40 0.51 4.30 7.27
CA GLU A 40 1.39 3.29 6.66
C GLU A 40 1.62 3.56 5.17
N THR A 41 0.57 3.99 4.44
CA THR A 41 0.68 4.32 3.01
C THR A 41 1.58 5.55 2.79
N ILE A 42 1.43 6.59 3.63
CA ILE A 42 2.28 7.79 3.58
C ILE A 42 3.73 7.46 3.95
N ASP A 43 3.94 6.66 5.00
CA ASP A 43 5.27 6.21 5.41
C ASP A 43 5.96 5.37 4.32
N HIS A 44 5.24 4.44 3.70
CA HIS A 44 5.75 3.68 2.55
C HIS A 44 6.14 4.61 1.39
N TYR A 45 5.29 5.58 1.06
CA TYR A 45 5.57 6.55 0.00
C TYR A 45 6.81 7.40 0.32
N LYS A 46 6.97 7.85 1.57
CA LYS A 46 8.17 8.57 2.02
C LYS A 46 9.46 7.76 1.88
N LYS A 47 9.39 6.45 2.13
CA LYS A 47 10.56 5.54 2.07
C LYS A 47 10.93 5.13 0.65
N THR A 48 9.94 4.89 -0.20
CA THR A 48 10.15 4.27 -1.52
C THR A 48 9.98 5.25 -2.67
N GLY A 49 9.27 6.35 -2.47
CA GLY A 49 8.80 7.24 -3.54
C GLY A 49 7.64 6.67 -4.35
N PHE A 50 7.16 5.46 -4.04
CA PHE A 50 6.10 4.78 -4.79
C PHE A 50 4.85 4.57 -3.92
N PRO A 51 3.64 4.86 -4.46
CA PRO A 51 2.38 4.68 -3.72
C PRO A 51 1.95 3.21 -3.65
N TYR A 52 2.51 2.34 -4.50
CA TYR A 52 2.13 0.94 -4.62
C TYR A 52 3.06 0.04 -3.80
N PRO A 53 2.52 -0.96 -3.09
CA PRO A 53 3.34 -1.93 -2.39
C PRO A 53 4.11 -2.78 -3.40
N LYS A 54 5.32 -3.17 -3.02
CA LYS A 54 6.09 -4.14 -3.80
C LYS A 54 5.34 -5.47 -3.86
N LYS A 55 5.18 -6.02 -5.07
CA LYS A 55 4.63 -7.37 -5.26
C LYS A 55 5.44 -8.35 -4.42
N ARG A 56 4.78 -9.07 -3.52
CA ARG A 56 5.44 -10.13 -2.74
C ARG A 56 5.99 -11.16 -3.71
N SER A 57 7.31 -11.35 -3.71
CA SER A 57 7.92 -12.46 -4.43
C SER A 57 7.40 -13.74 -3.79
N GLY A 58 6.59 -14.50 -4.53
CA GLY A 58 6.16 -15.82 -4.11
C GLY A 58 7.36 -16.72 -3.84
N ARG A 59 7.14 -17.79 -3.09
CA ARG A 59 8.16 -18.81 -2.89
C ARG A 59 8.48 -19.48 -4.23
N SER A 60 9.71 -19.34 -4.70
CA SER A 60 10.19 -20.04 -5.89
C SER A 60 10.09 -21.55 -5.67
N LYS A 61 9.23 -22.22 -6.44
CA LYS A 61 9.10 -23.67 -6.40
C LYS A 61 10.13 -24.26 -7.35
N ALA A 62 11.40 -24.24 -6.95
CA ALA A 62 12.44 -24.94 -7.68
C ALA A 62 12.24 -26.46 -7.45
N LEU A 63 11.54 -27.11 -8.38
CA LEU A 63 11.62 -28.57 -8.51
C LEU A 63 12.86 -28.85 -9.35
N SER A 64 13.97 -29.20 -8.70
CA SER A 64 15.11 -29.79 -9.40
C SER A 64 14.64 -31.14 -9.93
N SER A 65 14.48 -31.25 -11.24
CA SER A 65 14.22 -32.53 -11.91
C SER A 65 15.44 -33.41 -11.72
N CYS A 66 15.45 -34.26 -10.70
CA CYS A 66 16.33 -35.42 -10.66
C CYS A 66 15.71 -36.46 -11.60
N ASP A 67 16.17 -36.53 -12.85
CA ASP A 67 16.35 -37.77 -13.61
C ASP A 67 17.02 -37.47 -14.97
N GLN A 68 18.28 -37.91 -15.14
CA GLN A 68 18.80 -38.57 -16.35
C GLN A 68 20.24 -39.07 -16.13
#